data_AF-A0A539EBA3-F1
#
_entry.id   AF-A0A539EBA3-F1
#
_cell.length_a   1.000
_cell.length_b   1.000
_cell.length_c   1.000
_cell.angle_alpha   90.00
_cell.angle_beta   90.00
_cell.angle_gamma   90.00
#
_symmetry.space_group_name_H-M   'P 1'
#
loop_
_entity.id
_entity.type
_entity.pdbx_description
1 polymer ?
#
loop_
_entity_poly.entity_id
_entity_poly.type
_entity_poly.pdbx_seq_one_letter_code
_entity_poly.pdbx_strand_id
1 'polypeptide(L)'
;MKAERDDVRAACAALAAQLPPNVASRFDQLARAKGGVAVVTVQRGSCGGCFNALPPQFVNEVRKSDKINVCESCGRIIISLDPPTASE
;
A
#
# COMPACT_ATOMS: atom_id res chain seq x y z
N MET A 1 -8.41 -16.55 21.80
CA MET A 1 -7.66 -16.30 20.54
C MET A 1 -8.42 -16.57 19.24
N LYS A 2 -9.68 -17.07 19.22
CA LYS A 2 -10.51 -17.07 18.00
C LYS A 2 -11.26 -15.74 17.83
N ALA A 3 -11.94 -15.29 18.88
CA ALA A 3 -12.71 -14.03 18.90
C ALA A 3 -11.91 -12.82 18.39
N GLU A 4 -10.71 -12.60 18.92
CA GLU A 4 -9.88 -11.44 18.54
C GLU A 4 -9.46 -11.41 17.06
N ARG A 5 -9.36 -12.57 16.39
CA ARG A 5 -9.10 -12.62 14.95
C ARG A 5 -10.33 -12.32 14.12
N ASP A 6 -11.50 -12.73 14.61
CA ASP A 6 -12.77 -12.49 13.94
C ASP A 6 -13.16 -11.00 14.06
N ASP A 7 -12.83 -10.35 15.18
CA ASP A 7 -13.03 -8.91 15.39
C ASP A 7 -12.17 -8.08 14.41
N VAL A 8 -10.88 -8.41 14.28
CA VAL A 8 -9.98 -7.76 13.31
C VAL A 8 -10.47 -7.99 11.87
N ARG A 9 -10.98 -9.18 11.56
CA ARG A 9 -11.50 -9.49 10.23
C ARG A 9 -12.78 -8.70 9.90
N ALA A 10 -13.67 -8.53 10.88
CA ALA A 10 -14.88 -7.72 10.73
C ALA A 10 -14.54 -6.24 10.51
N ALA A 11 -13.58 -5.70 11.26
CA ALA A 11 -13.09 -4.34 11.08
C ALA A 11 -12.45 -4.14 9.69
N CYS A 12 -11.62 -5.09 9.23
CA CYS A 12 -11.06 -5.06 7.88
C CYS A 12 -12.15 -5.10 6.80
N ALA A 13 -13.20 -5.90 6.97
CA ALA A 13 -14.30 -5.97 6.01
C ALA A 13 -15.11 -4.66 5.93
N ALA A 14 -15.34 -4.00 7.08
CA ALA A 14 -16.02 -2.71 7.13
C ALA A 14 -15.21 -1.59 6.45
N LEU A 15 -13.89 -1.58 6.60
CA LEU A 15 -13.01 -0.65 5.89
C LEU A 15 -12.92 -0.99 4.40
N ALA A 16 -12.82 -2.28 4.04
CA ALA A 16 -12.77 -2.71 2.64
C ALA A 16 -14.02 -2.32 1.85
N ALA A 17 -15.20 -2.24 2.50
CA ALA A 17 -16.43 -1.77 1.88
C ALA A 17 -16.40 -0.28 1.47
N GLN A 18 -15.51 0.52 2.06
CA GLN A 18 -15.32 1.92 1.68
C GLN A 18 -14.33 2.08 0.51
N LEU A 19 -13.60 1.01 0.16
CA LEU A 19 -12.66 1.05 -0.94
C LEU A 19 -13.37 0.80 -2.28
N PRO A 20 -12.92 1.45 -3.36
CA PRO A 20 -13.36 1.10 -4.70
C PRO A 20 -13.12 -0.39 -5.00
N PRO A 21 -14.06 -1.09 -5.66
CA PRO A 21 -14.00 -2.54 -5.85
C PRO A 21 -12.75 -3.01 -6.61
N ASN A 22 -12.24 -2.18 -7.53
CA ASN A 22 -10.99 -2.41 -8.25
C ASN A 22 -9.75 -2.36 -7.33
N VAL A 23 -9.74 -1.48 -6.34
CA VAL A 23 -8.62 -1.36 -5.39
C VAL A 23 -8.67 -2.51 -4.38
N ALA A 24 -9.85 -2.82 -3.85
CA ALA A 24 -10.07 -3.92 -2.91
C ALA A 24 -9.64 -5.27 -3.53
N SER A 25 -10.07 -5.57 -4.75
CA SER A 25 -9.68 -6.81 -5.44
C SER A 25 -8.17 -6.90 -5.65
N ARG A 26 -7.51 -5.80 -6.01
CA ARG A 26 -6.07 -5.77 -6.24
C ARG A 26 -5.28 -5.92 -4.95
N PHE A 27 -5.73 -5.28 -3.87
CA PHE A 27 -5.16 -5.43 -2.54
C PHE A 27 -5.22 -6.88 -2.07
N ASP A 28 -6.40 -7.53 -2.19
CA ASP A 28 -6.58 -8.92 -1.78
C ASP A 28 -5.68 -9.88 -2.57
N GLN A 29 -5.55 -9.67 -3.88
CA GLN A 29 -4.65 -10.45 -4.73
C GLN A 29 -3.19 -10.29 -4.30
N LEU A 30 -2.75 -9.05 -4.07
CA LEU A 30 -1.38 -8.78 -3.61
C LEU A 30 -1.10 -9.32 -2.21
N ALA A 31 -2.06 -9.18 -1.29
CA ALA A 31 -1.95 -9.69 0.07
C ALA A 31 -1.80 -11.21 0.06
N ARG A 32 -2.60 -11.92 -0.75
CA ARG A 32 -2.48 -13.37 -0.91
C ARG A 32 -1.17 -13.78 -1.56
N ALA A 33 -0.75 -13.07 -2.62
CA ALA A 33 0.44 -13.42 -3.39
C ALA A 33 1.77 -13.09 -2.68
N LYS A 34 1.79 -12.11 -1.77
CA LYS A 34 3.02 -11.57 -1.15
C LYS A 34 3.08 -11.76 0.37
N GLY A 35 2.39 -12.77 0.89
CA GLY A 35 2.50 -13.19 2.30
C GLY A 35 1.83 -12.24 3.30
N GLY A 36 0.73 -11.60 2.90
CA GLY A 36 -0.07 -10.71 3.75
C GLY A 36 0.27 -9.22 3.64
N VAL A 37 1.33 -8.85 2.91
CA VAL A 37 1.77 -7.44 2.79
C VAL A 37 1.57 -6.93 1.36
N ALA A 38 0.46 -6.23 1.14
CA ALA A 38 0.10 -5.61 -0.14
C ALA A 38 0.56 -4.16 -0.28
N VAL A 39 0.63 -3.42 0.83
CA VAL A 39 0.95 -1.98 0.88
C VAL A 39 2.25 -1.79 1.66
N VAL A 40 3.17 -1.00 1.11
CA VAL A 40 4.46 -0.66 1.71
C VAL A 40 4.78 0.80 1.50
N THR A 41 5.77 1.30 2.23
CA THR A 41 6.25 2.68 2.12
C THR A 41 7.60 2.73 1.40
N VAL A 42 7.99 3.92 0.95
CA VAL A 42 9.35 4.15 0.46
C VAL A 42 10.28 4.32 1.66
N GLN A 43 11.35 3.53 1.72
CA GLN A 43 12.38 3.63 2.74
C GLN A 43 13.70 4.00 2.09
N ARG A 44 14.21 5.20 2.36
CA ARG A 44 15.51 5.71 1.84
C ARG A 44 15.64 5.60 0.30
N GLY A 45 14.54 5.79 -0.43
CA GLY A 45 14.52 5.66 -1.90
C GLY A 45 14.35 4.23 -2.42
N SER A 46 14.11 3.26 -1.55
CA SER A 46 13.85 1.87 -1.92
C SER A 46 12.44 1.42 -1.53
N CYS A 47 11.93 0.38 -2.21
CA CYS A 47 10.66 -0.24 -1.87
C CYS A 47 10.75 -0.93 -0.49
N GLY A 48 9.88 -0.59 0.46
CA GLY A 48 9.85 -1.20 1.80
C GLY A 48 9.47 -2.69 1.83
N GLY A 49 9.19 -3.31 0.68
CA GLY A 49 8.86 -4.72 0.57
C GLY A 49 9.91 -5.59 -0.12
N CYS A 50 10.49 -5.14 -1.23
CA CYS A 50 11.53 -5.90 -1.95
C CYS A 50 12.92 -5.26 -1.85
N PHE A 51 13.03 -4.11 -1.20
CA PHE A 51 14.26 -3.33 -1.01
C PHE A 51 14.96 -2.90 -2.31
N ASN A 52 14.32 -3.07 -3.45
CA ASN A 52 14.84 -2.59 -4.72
C ASN A 52 14.84 -1.05 -4.74
N ALA A 53 15.92 -0.47 -5.29
CA ALA A 53 16.02 0.96 -5.47
C ALA A 53 14.94 1.45 -6.44
N LEU A 54 14.22 2.49 -6.05
CA LEU A 54 13.21 3.13 -6.88
C LEU A 54 13.82 4.32 -7.62
N PRO A 55 13.48 4.53 -8.90
CA PRO A 55 13.90 5.72 -9.62
C PRO A 55 13.47 7.00 -8.87
N PRO A 56 14.29 8.07 -8.86
CA PRO A 56 13.97 9.30 -8.14
C PRO A 56 12.69 9.96 -8.67
N GLN A 57 12.38 9.84 -9.96
CA GLN A 57 11.13 10.29 -10.55
C GLN A 57 9.93 9.56 -9.93
N PHE A 58 10.01 8.24 -9.79
CA PHE A 58 8.97 7.43 -9.17
C PHE A 58 8.79 7.78 -7.70
N VAL A 59 9.88 8.00 -6.96
CA VAL A 59 9.81 8.46 -5.55
C VAL A 59 9.08 9.80 -5.44
N ASN A 60 9.32 10.72 -6.37
CA ASN A 60 8.60 12.00 -6.42
C ASN A 60 7.12 11.81 -6.74
N GLU A 61 6.76 10.92 -7.67
CA GLU A 61 5.36 10.58 -7.95
C GLU A 61 4.65 9.96 -6.75
N VAL A 62 5.34 9.10 -5.99
CA VAL A 62 4.82 8.52 -4.74
C VAL A 62 4.59 9.60 -3.70
N ARG A 63 5.52 10.56 -3.56
CA ARG A 63 5.39 11.68 -2.62
C ARG A 63 4.21 12.59 -2.94
N LYS A 64 3.94 12.84 -4.23
CA LYS A 64 2.78 13.63 -4.66
C LYS A 64 1.44 13.00 -4.25
N SER A 65 1.39 11.68 -4.10
CA SER A 65 0.18 10.93 -3.71
C SER A 65 -1.05 11.16 -4.63
N ASP A 66 -0.83 11.63 -5.86
CA ASP A 66 -1.90 11.92 -6.84
C ASP A 66 -2.58 10.63 -7.37
N LYS A 67 -1.87 9.51 -7.35
CA LYS A 67 -2.32 8.21 -7.89
C LYS A 67 -1.76 7.05 -7.08
N ILE A 68 -2.40 5.88 -7.23
CA ILE A 68 -1.91 4.62 -6.64
C ILE A 68 -0.66 4.18 -7.39
N ASN A 69 0.50 4.38 -6.76
CA ASN A 69 1.80 3.98 -7.30
C ASN A 69 2.14 2.55 -6.87
N VAL A 70 2.83 1.82 -7.75
CA VAL A 70 3.08 0.38 -7.59
C VAL A 70 4.54 0.11 -7.91
N CYS A 71 5.20 -0.70 -7.10
CA CYS A 71 6.57 -1.12 -7.36
C CYS A 71 6.65 -1.93 -8.65
N GLU A 72 7.47 -1.50 -9.61
CA GLU A 72 7.69 -2.25 -10.87
C GLU A 72 8.37 -3.60 -10.63
N SER A 73 9.19 -3.71 -9.58
CA SER A 73 9.93 -4.94 -9.27
C SER A 73 9.06 -6.00 -8.58
N CYS A 74 8.20 -5.61 -7.64
CA CYS A 74 7.44 -6.58 -6.83
C CYS A 74 5.91 -6.46 -6.92
N GLY A 75 5.38 -5.43 -7.57
CA GLY A 75 3.95 -5.20 -7.74
C GLY A 75 3.23 -4.70 -6.50
N ARG A 76 3.91 -4.45 -5.38
CA ARG A 76 3.28 -3.93 -4.16
C ARG A 76 2.89 -2.46 -4.33
N ILE A 77 1.79 -2.07 -3.69
CA ILE A 77 1.33 -0.69 -3.66
C ILE A 77 2.26 0.10 -2.75
N ILE A 78 2.75 1.24 -3.25
CA ILE A 78 3.65 2.12 -2.52
C ILE A 78 2.90 3.39 -2.15
N ILE A 79 2.90 3.72 -0.85
CA ILE A 79 2.32 4.95 -0.32
C ILE A 79 3.40 5.83 0.32
N SER A 80 3.19 7.14 0.26
CA SER A 80 3.90 8.11 1.11
C SER A 80 3.16 8.20 2.45
N LEU A 81 3.91 8.17 3.56
CA LEU A 81 3.37 8.46 4.90
C LEU A 81 3.41 9.95 5.22
N ASP A 82 4.21 10.73 4.49
CA ASP A 82 4.08 12.17 4.51
C ASP A 82 2.80 12.51 3.75
N PRO A 83 1.77 13.09 4.40
CA PRO A 83 0.74 13.78 3.65
C PRO A 83 1.45 14.82 2.79
N PRO A 84 0.98 15.11 1.55
CA PRO A 84 1.45 16.29 0.86
C PRO A 84 1.20 17.43 1.85
N THR A 85 2.27 18.02 2.39
CA THR A 85 2.16 19.24 3.15
C THR A 85 1.59 20.23 2.16
N ALA A 86 0.26 20.40 2.21
CA ALA A 86 -0.38 21.60 1.74
C ALA A 86 0.45 22.71 2.36
N SER A 87 1.17 23.39 1.48
CA SER A 87 1.95 24.55 1.84
C SER A 87 0.91 25.57 2.25
N GLU A 88 0.74 25.74 3.57
CA GLU A 88 0.33 26.96 4.29
C GLU A 88 0.21 26.68 5.79
#